data_AF-A0A174I7R7-F1
#
_entry.id   AF-A0A174I7R7-F1
#
_cell.length_a   1.000
_cell.length_b   1.000
_cell.length_c   1.000
_cell.angle_alpha   90.00
_cell.angle_beta   90.00
_cell.angle_gamma   90.00
#
_symmetry.space_group_name_H-M   'P 1'
#
loop_
_entity.id
_entity.type
_entity.pdbx_description
1 polymer ?
#
loop_
_entity_poly.entity_id
_entity_poly.type
_entity_poly.pdbx_seq_one_letter_code
_entity_poly.pdbx_strand_id
1 'polypeptide(L)'
;MNEINVEDAVIKSVRMYNDDYELFKLLAKENGITQAEFMHNLIDGFQKNNLQYKNEKYQEEKCCEGRLLDEIILEKDEEIKIRDEKISLLYKECKRYFDNDIKYRLEKLELEFKLKKR
;
A
#
# COMPACT_ATOMS: atom_id res chain seq x y z
N MET A 1 -18.51 -45.79 8.54
CA MET A 1 -19.14 -44.78 9.41
C MET A 1 -18.10 -44.43 10.46
N ASN A 2 -17.64 -43.20 10.52
CA ASN A 2 -16.67 -42.79 11.53
C ASN A 2 -17.44 -42.27 12.74
N GLU A 3 -17.38 -43.03 13.82
CA GLU A 3 -17.89 -42.62 15.13
C GLU A 3 -17.04 -41.45 15.63
N ILE A 4 -17.68 -40.30 15.82
CA ILE A 4 -17.07 -39.15 16.48
C ILE A 4 -17.02 -39.49 17.96
N ASN A 5 -15.82 -39.72 18.51
CA ASN A 5 -15.60 -39.90 19.94
C ASN A 5 -15.96 -38.59 20.68
N VAL A 6 -17.03 -38.63 21.50
CA VAL A 6 -17.58 -37.48 22.26
C VAL A 6 -16.93 -37.35 23.66
N GLU A 7 -15.83 -38.04 23.91
CA GLU A 7 -15.39 -38.31 25.29
C GLU A 7 -14.71 -37.16 26.06
N ASP A 8 -14.51 -35.95 25.51
CA ASP A 8 -13.92 -34.85 26.32
C ASP A 8 -14.46 -33.43 25.97
N ALA A 9 -15.78 -33.28 25.82
CA ALA A 9 -16.37 -31.95 25.80
C ALA A 9 -16.31 -31.34 27.23
N VAL A 10 -15.30 -30.50 27.50
CA VAL A 10 -15.18 -29.77 28.78
C VAL A 10 -16.35 -28.77 28.89
N ILE A 11 -17.40 -29.15 29.60
CA ILE A 11 -18.54 -28.28 29.91
C ILE A 11 -18.09 -27.23 30.93
N LYS A 12 -17.91 -25.99 30.49
CA LYS A 12 -17.59 -24.84 31.36
C LYS A 12 -18.88 -24.10 31.70
N SER A 13 -19.10 -23.82 32.98
CA SER A 13 -20.17 -22.94 33.43
C SER A 13 -19.70 -21.48 33.41
N VAL A 14 -20.62 -20.58 33.06
CA VAL A 14 -20.40 -19.13 33.06
C VAL A 14 -21.37 -18.52 34.06
N ARG A 15 -20.87 -17.63 34.93
CA ARG A 15 -21.70 -16.81 35.82
C ARG A 15 -21.96 -15.47 35.16
N MET A 16 -23.21 -15.00 35.24
CA MET A 16 -23.68 -13.74 34.68
C MET A 16 -24.40 -12.94 35.76
N TYR A 17 -24.56 -11.64 35.58
CA TYR A 17 -25.46 -10.85 36.42
C TYR A 17 -26.91 -11.31 36.19
N ASN A 18 -27.74 -11.24 37.23
CA ASN A 18 -29.10 -11.78 37.19
C ASN A 18 -29.93 -11.17 36.04
N ASP A 19 -29.84 -9.86 35.85
CA ASP A 19 -30.60 -9.16 34.81
C ASP A 19 -30.17 -9.61 33.40
N ASP A 20 -28.87 -9.78 33.17
CA ASP A 20 -28.32 -10.29 31.91
C ASP A 20 -28.73 -11.75 31.67
N TYR A 21 -28.76 -12.57 32.73
CA TYR A 21 -29.17 -13.98 32.64
C TYR A 21 -30.65 -14.14 32.30
N GLU A 22 -31.52 -13.33 32.91
CA GLU A 22 -32.96 -13.36 32.62
C GLU A 22 -33.24 -12.89 31.19
N LEU A 23 -32.59 -11.82 30.73
CA LEU A 23 -32.67 -11.38 29.35
C LEU A 23 -32.18 -12.45 28.37
N PHE A 24 -31.01 -13.03 28.64
CA PHE A 24 -30.43 -14.10 27.84
C PHE A 24 -31.36 -15.31 27.71
N LYS A 25 -31.97 -15.74 28.82
CA LYS A 25 -32.93 -16.85 28.85
C LYS A 25 -34.20 -16.54 28.07
N LEU A 26 -34.72 -15.32 28.18
CA LEU A 26 -35.88 -14.87 27.44
C LEU A 26 -35.60 -14.89 25.93
N LEU A 27 -34.47 -14.35 25.50
CA LEU A 27 -34.04 -14.33 24.10
C LEU A 27 -33.83 -15.75 23.53
N ALA A 28 -33.19 -16.65 24.28
CA ALA A 28 -33.03 -18.04 23.85
C ALA A 28 -34.40 -18.71 23.63
N LYS A 29 -35.35 -18.45 24.53
CA LYS A 29 -36.72 -18.98 24.44
C LYS A 29 -37.49 -18.39 23.27
N GLU A 30 -37.39 -17.09 23.02
CA GLU A 30 -38.04 -16.43 21.87
C GLU A 30 -37.54 -16.98 20.52
N ASN A 31 -36.26 -17.32 20.45
CA ASN A 31 -35.67 -17.95 19.26
C ASN A 31 -35.95 -19.46 19.16
N GLY A 32 -36.62 -20.07 20.15
CA GLY A 32 -36.96 -21.49 20.14
C GLY A 32 -35.76 -22.43 20.23
N ILE A 33 -34.62 -21.96 20.77
CA ILE A 33 -33.37 -22.71 20.88
C ILE A 33 -32.93 -22.86 22.34
N THR A 34 -32.00 -23.77 22.59
CA THR A 34 -31.41 -23.94 23.92
C THR A 34 -30.48 -22.77 24.25
N GLN A 35 -30.28 -22.55 25.56
CA GLN A 35 -29.31 -21.57 26.05
C GLN A 35 -27.89 -21.84 25.51
N ALA A 36 -27.48 -23.11 25.42
CA ALA A 36 -26.18 -23.47 24.90
C ALA A 36 -26.04 -23.08 23.42
N GLU A 37 -27.03 -23.41 22.59
CA GLU A 37 -27.05 -23.03 21.17
C GLU A 37 -27.05 -21.51 21.00
N PHE A 38 -27.79 -20.78 21.83
CA PHE A 38 -27.78 -19.33 21.79
C PHE A 38 -26.41 -18.74 22.15
N MET A 39 -25.73 -19.27 23.18
CA MET A 39 -24.35 -18.87 23.49
C MET A 39 -23.38 -19.17 22.35
N HIS A 40 -23.48 -20.34 21.71
CA HIS A 40 -22.64 -20.67 20.56
C HIS A 40 -22.88 -19.71 19.39
N ASN A 41 -24.13 -19.39 19.08
CA ASN A 41 -24.47 -18.43 18.03
C ASN A 41 -23.93 -17.02 18.32
N LEU A 42 -23.96 -16.58 19.58
CA LEU A 42 -23.39 -15.29 20.00
C LEU A 42 -21.87 -15.26 19.83
N ILE A 43 -21.18 -16.33 20.24
CA ILE A 43 -19.72 -16.45 20.08
C ILE A 43 -19.34 -16.47 18.59
N ASP A 44 -20.04 -17.25 17.78
CA ASP A 44 -19.79 -17.36 16.35
C ASP A 44 -20.05 -16.03 15.63
N GLY A 45 -21.13 -15.33 16.01
CA GLY A 45 -21.45 -14.00 15.51
C GLY A 45 -20.37 -12.97 15.86
N PHE A 46 -19.90 -12.99 17.11
CA PHE A 46 -18.82 -12.10 17.58
C PHE A 46 -17.50 -12.37 16.85
N GLN A 47 -17.15 -13.63 16.61
CA GLN A 47 -15.94 -14.00 15.88
C GLN A 47 -16.02 -13.57 14.40
N LYS A 48 -17.15 -13.81 13.74
CA LYS A 48 -17.38 -13.40 12.34
C LYS A 48 -17.30 -11.88 12.17
N ASN A 49 -17.98 -11.12 13.04
CA ASN A 49 -17.97 -9.65 12.97
C ASN A 49 -16.58 -9.05 13.27
N ASN A 50 -15.83 -9.62 14.22
CA ASN A 50 -14.45 -9.17 14.48
C ASN A 50 -13.49 -9.48 13.34
N LEU A 51 -13.63 -10.63 12.68
CA LEU A 51 -12.84 -10.98 11.50
C LEU A 51 -13.13 -10.02 10.34
N GLN A 52 -14.41 -9.70 10.12
CA GLN A 52 -14.83 -8.75 9.10
C GLN A 52 -14.26 -7.35 9.37
N TYR A 53 -14.41 -6.83 10.59
CA TYR A 53 -13.89 -5.52 10.98
C TYR A 53 -12.36 -5.42 10.82
N LYS A 54 -11.61 -6.46 11.19
CA LYS A 54 -10.16 -6.49 10.99
C LYS A 54 -9.76 -6.48 9.52
N ASN A 55 -10.50 -7.18 8.66
CA ASN A 55 -10.26 -7.20 7.22
C ASN A 55 -10.56 -5.86 6.56
N GLU A 56 -11.67 -5.21 6.93
CA GLU A 56 -12.04 -3.88 6.42
C GLU A 56 -10.96 -2.85 6.78
N LYS A 57 -10.53 -2.81 8.04
CA LYS A 57 -9.46 -1.92 8.50
C LYS A 57 -8.13 -2.17 7.75
N TYR A 58 -7.76 -3.43 7.53
CA TYR A 58 -6.55 -3.79 6.79
C TYR A 58 -6.61 -3.35 5.32
N GLN A 59 -7.77 -3.45 4.68
CA GLN A 59 -7.96 -2.99 3.30
C GLN A 59 -7.87 -1.46 3.19
N GLU A 60 -8.46 -0.73 4.15
CA GLU A 60 -8.36 0.73 4.20
C GLU A 60 -6.91 1.20 4.38
N GLU A 61 -6.15 0.60 5.30
CA GLU A 61 -4.74 0.93 5.54
C GLU A 61 -3.90 0.72 4.26
N LYS A 62 -4.07 -0.41 3.58
CA LYS A 62 -3.38 -0.67 2.30
C LYS A 62 -3.78 0.28 1.18
N CYS A 63 -5.04 0.70 1.12
CA CYS A 63 -5.49 1.68 0.13
C CYS A 63 -4.85 3.05 0.37
N CYS A 64 -4.75 3.47 1.63
CA CYS A 64 -4.08 4.71 2.01
C CYS A 64 -2.58 4.66 1.72
N GLU A 65 -1.89 3.56 2.05
CA GLU A 65 -0.47 3.35 1.72
C GLU A 65 -0.22 3.40 0.20
N GLY A 66 -1.12 2.81 -0.59
CA GLY A 66 -1.05 2.86 -2.06
C GLY A 66 -1.13 4.28 -2.61
N ARG A 67 -2.07 5.11 -2.11
CA ARG A 67 -2.18 6.51 -2.54
C ARG A 67 -0.95 7.34 -2.19
N LEU A 68 -0.40 7.13 -1.00
CA LEU A 68 0.85 7.78 -0.57
C LEU A 68 2.03 7.43 -1.49
N LEU A 69 2.12 6.16 -1.92
CA LEU A 69 3.15 5.74 -2.87
C LEU A 69 2.96 6.38 -4.25
N ASP A 70 1.72 6.47 -4.74
CA ASP A 70 1.42 7.13 -6.02
C ASP A 70 1.82 8.62 -6.01
N GLU A 71 1.57 9.33 -4.90
CA GLU A 71 1.99 10.73 -4.72
C GLU A 71 3.52 10.88 -4.74
N ILE A 72 4.25 9.99 -4.05
CA ILE A 72 5.72 9.97 -4.06
C ILE A 72 6.25 9.70 -5.48
N ILE A 73 5.64 8.78 -6.22
CA ILE A 73 6.05 8.46 -7.60
C ILE A 73 5.87 9.69 -8.49
N LEU A 74 4.72 10.37 -8.41
CA LEU A 74 4.46 11.58 -9.19
C LEU A 74 5.48 12.68 -8.91
N GLU A 75 5.82 12.92 -7.63
CA GLU A 75 6.84 13.91 -7.25
C GLU A 75 8.21 13.54 -7.83
N LYS A 76 8.59 12.26 -7.80
CA LYS A 76 9.87 11.80 -8.36
C LYS A 76 9.92 11.85 -9.88
N ASP A 77 8.82 11.59 -10.57
CA ASP A 77 8.74 11.75 -12.02
C ASP A 77 8.92 13.22 -12.44
N GLU A 78 8.37 14.18 -11.68
CA GLU A 78 8.61 15.61 -11.91
C GLU A 78 10.06 16.02 -11.67
N GLU A 79 10.68 15.53 -10.59
CA GLU A 79 12.12 15.75 -10.34
C GLU A 79 13.00 15.22 -11.48
N ILE A 80 12.67 14.06 -12.03
CA ILE A 80 13.38 13.45 -13.16
C ILE A 80 13.24 14.32 -14.41
N LYS A 81 12.02 14.79 -14.75
CA LYS A 81 11.80 15.69 -15.89
C LYS A 81 12.65 16.96 -15.82
N ILE A 82 12.66 17.62 -14.65
CA ILE A 82 13.47 18.83 -14.44
C ILE A 82 14.97 18.52 -14.59
N ARG A 83 15.41 17.36 -14.11
CA ARG A 83 16.81 16.93 -14.24
C ARG A 83 17.19 16.69 -15.70
N ASP A 84 16.33 16.02 -16.46
CA ASP A 84 16.57 15.73 -17.88
C ASP A 84 16.60 17.02 -18.72
N GLU A 85 15.75 17.99 -18.41
CA GLU A 85 15.80 19.32 -19.03
C GLU A 85 17.14 20.02 -18.77
N LYS A 86 17.65 19.98 -17.53
CA LYS A 86 18.96 20.56 -17.18
C LYS A 86 20.11 19.86 -17.91
N ILE A 87 20.08 18.53 -17.97
CA ILE A 87 21.10 17.75 -18.72
C ILE A 87 21.06 18.12 -20.20
N SER A 88 19.87 18.25 -20.79
CA SER A 88 19.70 18.66 -22.19
C SER A 88 20.29 20.04 -22.48
N LEU A 89 20.07 21.01 -21.59
CA LEU A 89 20.65 22.35 -21.70
C LEU A 89 22.18 22.31 -21.62
N LEU A 90 22.73 21.60 -20.64
CA LEU A 90 24.18 21.44 -20.50
C LEU A 90 24.80 20.77 -21.74
N TYR A 91 24.14 19.76 -22.29
CA TYR A 91 24.61 19.09 -23.50
C TYR A 91 24.66 20.04 -24.71
N LYS A 92 23.61 20.86 -24.89
CA LYS A 92 23.59 21.89 -25.95
C LYS A 92 24.71 22.91 -25.77
N GLU A 93 24.97 23.33 -24.54
CA GLU A 93 26.03 24.29 -24.24
C GLU A 93 27.41 23.70 -24.50
N CYS A 94 27.69 22.49 -24.01
CA CYS A 94 28.93 21.76 -24.28
C CYS A 94 29.16 21.60 -25.79
N LYS A 95 28.13 21.19 -26.54
CA LYS A 95 28.22 21.05 -28.00
C LYS A 95 28.60 22.37 -28.67
N ARG A 96 27.96 23.49 -28.27
CA ARG A 96 28.27 24.82 -28.79
C ARG A 96 29.73 25.21 -28.53
N TYR A 97 30.25 24.92 -27.34
CA TYR A 97 31.67 25.17 -27.01
C TYR A 97 32.61 24.36 -27.90
N PHE A 98 32.33 23.06 -28.09
CA PHE A 98 33.12 22.20 -28.96
C PHE A 98 33.09 22.66 -30.43
N ASP A 99 31.90 22.98 -30.97
CA ASP A 99 31.74 23.43 -32.35
C ASP A 99 32.51 24.75 -32.60
N ASN A 100 32.49 25.67 -31.62
CA ASN A 100 33.25 26.90 -31.69
C ASN A 100 34.77 26.67 -31.63
N ASP A 101 35.26 25.78 -30.76
CA ASP A 101 36.69 25.46 -30.68
C ASP A 101 37.20 24.86 -31.99
N ILE A 102 36.43 23.94 -32.58
CA ILE A 102 36.73 23.36 -33.90
C ILE A 102 36.80 24.48 -34.96
N LYS A 103 35.79 25.36 -34.99
CA LYS A 103 35.76 26.49 -35.93
C LYS A 103 37.00 27.38 -35.79
N TYR A 104 37.35 27.80 -34.58
CA TYR A 104 38.53 28.64 -34.34
C TYR A 104 39.83 27.96 -34.77
N ARG A 105 39.98 26.66 -34.52
CA ARG A 105 41.15 25.89 -34.96
C ARG A 105 41.26 25.87 -36.49
N LEU A 106 40.14 25.65 -37.19
CA LEU A 106 40.11 25.64 -38.66
C LEU A 106 40.45 27.03 -39.24
N GLU A 107 39.85 28.10 -38.71
CA GLU A 107 40.14 29.48 -39.13
C GLU A 107 41.61 29.84 -38.91
N LYS A 108 42.19 29.44 -37.79
CA LYS A 108 43.62 29.65 -37.49
C LYS A 108 44.51 28.92 -38.50
N LEU A 109 44.24 27.64 -38.78
CA LEU A 109 45.00 26.85 -39.76
C LEU A 109 44.94 27.47 -41.17
N GLU A 110 43.77 27.96 -41.58
CA GLU A 110 43.61 28.65 -42.87
C GLU A 110 44.44 29.93 -42.93
N LEU A 111 44.45 30.72 -41.85
CA LEU A 111 45.23 31.95 -41.75
C LEU A 111 46.74 31.67 -41.82
N GLU A 112 47.23 30.67 -41.09
CA GLU A 112 48.62 30.23 -41.12
C GLU A 112 49.05 29.79 -42.52
N PHE A 113 48.17 29.07 -43.23
CA PHE A 113 48.42 28.66 -44.62
C PHE A 113 48.50 29.86 -45.58
N LYS A 114 47.60 30.84 -45.44
CA LYS A 114 47.62 32.08 -46.25
C LYS A 114 48.89 32.90 -46.00
N LEU A 115 49.36 32.97 -44.76
CA LEU A 115 50.58 33.71 -44.39
C LEU A 115 51.84 33.04 -44.91
N LYS A 116 51.93 31.71 -44.90
CA LYS A 116 53.08 30.96 -45.46
C LYS A 116 53.20 31.01 -46.99
N LYS A 117 52.13 31.41 -47.68
CA LYS A 117 52.11 31.59 -49.14
C LYS A 117 52.53 32.99 -49.61
N ARG A 118 52.81 33.91 -48.70
CA ARG A 118 53.44 35.20 -48.97
C ARG A 118 54.94 35.13 -48.68
#